data_AF-A0A369ZRH8-F1
#
_entry.id   AF-A0A369ZRH8-F1
#
_cell.length_a   1.000
_cell.length_b   1.000
_cell.length_c   1.000
_cell.angle_alpha   90.00
_cell.angle_beta   90.00
_cell.angle_gamma   90.00
#
_symmetry.space_group_name_H-M   'P 1'
#
loop_
_entity.id
_entity.type
_entity.pdbx_description
1 polymer ?
#
loop_
_entity_poly.entity_id
_entity_poly.type
_entity_poly.pdbx_seq_one_letter_code
_entity_poly.pdbx_strand_id
1 'polypeptide(L)'
;MTEILDTTALEKAFISLEETLKSLENQEWFNAQQPIIQDTLIVGAIQKFEFVYELDIKMLKRQLRRIASNDLDIDGAEFRDVLRLSVQYGLIERMEDWLDYRKMRNITSHTYDESKAQQVYNGIFDFLESSRFLLKQLQQRNQDD
;
A
#
# COMPACT_ATOMS: atom_id res chain seq x y z
N MET A 1 20.02 5.57 21.27
CA MET A 1 19.98 5.30 19.83
C MET A 1 18.57 4.89 19.52
N THR A 2 17.78 5.78 18.93
CA THR A 2 16.46 5.44 18.42
C THR A 2 16.69 4.51 17.23
N GLU A 3 16.21 3.28 17.31
CA GLU A 3 16.44 2.26 16.30
C GLU A 3 15.79 2.68 14.98
N ILE A 4 16.56 2.81 13.90
CA ILE A 4 16.10 3.17 12.54
C ILE A 4 15.00 2.19 12.08
N LEU A 5 13.95 2.69 11.44
CA LEU A 5 12.83 1.86 10.99
C LEU A 5 13.24 1.22 9.68
N ASP A 6 13.47 -0.09 9.66
CA ASP A 6 13.79 -0.79 8.42
C ASP A 6 12.59 -0.79 7.45
N THR A 7 12.70 -0.02 6.37
CA THR A 7 11.73 0.10 5.28
C THR A 7 12.04 -0.79 4.08
N THR A 8 13.12 -1.59 4.11
CA THR A 8 13.64 -2.33 2.95
C THR A 8 12.60 -3.24 2.31
N ALA A 9 11.80 -3.94 3.13
CA ALA A 9 10.77 -4.84 2.64
C ALA A 9 9.64 -4.08 1.91
N LEU A 10 9.22 -2.94 2.47
CA LEU A 10 8.21 -2.08 1.85
C LEU A 10 8.71 -1.51 0.52
N GLU A 11 9.93 -0.97 0.51
CA GLU A 11 10.54 -0.40 -0.69
C GLU A 11 10.65 -1.41 -1.84
N LYS A 12 11.10 -2.64 -1.55
CA LYS A 12 11.17 -3.71 -2.57
C LYS A 12 9.79 -4.09 -3.11
N ALA A 13 8.80 -4.22 -2.24
CA ALA A 13 7.43 -4.55 -2.65
C ALA A 13 6.82 -3.41 -3.50
N PHE A 14 7.04 -2.16 -3.07
CA PHE A 14 6.60 -0.96 -3.76
C PHE A 14 7.18 -0.86 -5.18
N ILE A 15 8.51 -0.99 -5.31
CA ILE A 15 9.20 -0.97 -6.61
C ILE A 15 8.66 -2.08 -7.52
N SER A 16 8.48 -3.29 -6.98
CA SER A 16 7.94 -4.40 -7.77
C SER A 16 6.53 -4.16 -8.27
N LEU A 17 5.66 -3.51 -7.47
CA LEU A 17 4.32 -3.11 -7.89
C LEU A 17 4.40 -2.02 -8.96
N GLU A 18 5.19 -0.97 -8.73
CA GLU A 18 5.35 0.15 -9.66
C GLU A 18 5.84 -0.32 -11.05
N GLU A 19 6.87 -1.17 -11.10
CA GLU A 19 7.39 -1.73 -12.35
C GLU A 19 6.35 -2.58 -13.09
N THR A 20 5.48 -3.27 -12.34
CA THR A 20 4.38 -4.04 -12.92
C THR A 20 3.38 -3.12 -13.58
N LEU A 21 2.93 -2.08 -12.87
CA LEU A 21 1.97 -1.12 -13.42
C LEU A 21 2.53 -0.41 -14.65
N LYS A 22 3.78 0.06 -14.60
CA LYS A 22 4.48 0.66 -15.76
C LYS A 22 4.51 -0.26 -16.97
N SER A 23 4.70 -1.56 -16.75
CA SER A 23 4.69 -2.54 -17.86
C SER A 23 3.28 -2.75 -18.43
N LEU A 24 2.25 -2.74 -17.57
CA LEU A 24 0.85 -2.91 -17.97
C LEU A 24 0.23 -1.65 -18.59
N GLU A 25 0.80 -0.47 -18.36
CA GLU A 25 0.42 0.77 -19.05
C GLU A 25 0.66 0.70 -20.57
N ASN A 26 1.57 -0.15 -21.05
CA ASN A 26 1.75 -0.40 -22.48
C ASN A 26 0.56 -1.23 -23.02
N GLN A 27 -0.51 -0.53 -23.37
CA GLN A 27 -1.76 -1.12 -23.87
C GLN A 27 -1.56 -1.90 -25.17
N GLU A 28 -0.66 -1.48 -26.06
CA GLU A 28 -0.39 -2.23 -27.29
C GLU A 28 0.21 -3.61 -26.97
N TRP A 29 1.22 -3.65 -26.11
CA TRP A 29 1.84 -4.89 -25.67
C TRP A 29 0.85 -5.75 -24.87
N PHE A 30 0.12 -5.17 -23.91
CA PHE A 30 -0.81 -5.89 -23.05
C PHE A 30 -1.95 -6.53 -23.85
N ASN A 31 -2.56 -5.77 -24.77
CA ASN A 31 -3.66 -6.27 -25.60
C ASN A 31 -3.20 -7.29 -26.65
N ALA A 32 -1.90 -7.33 -26.99
CA ALA A 32 -1.32 -8.36 -27.84
C ALA A 32 -1.14 -9.72 -27.13
N GLN A 33 -1.27 -9.78 -25.79
CA GLN A 33 -1.15 -11.02 -25.04
C GLN A 33 -2.42 -11.88 -25.13
N GLN A 34 -2.28 -13.19 -24.90
CA GLN A 34 -3.44 -14.08 -24.79
C GLN A 34 -4.30 -13.71 -23.56
N PRO A 35 -5.62 -13.92 -23.59
CA PRO A 35 -6.50 -13.55 -22.47
C PRO A 35 -6.07 -14.13 -21.12
N ILE A 36 -5.61 -15.37 -21.07
CA ILE A 36 -5.12 -16.00 -19.83
C ILE A 36 -3.85 -15.32 -19.28
N ILE A 37 -3.01 -14.76 -20.15
CA ILE A 37 -1.82 -14.02 -19.75
C ILE A 37 -2.22 -12.65 -19.23
N GLN A 38 -3.15 -11.96 -19.89
CA GLN A 38 -3.70 -10.68 -19.41
C GLN A 38 -4.29 -10.84 -18.00
N ASP A 39 -5.15 -11.84 -17.80
CA ASP A 39 -5.74 -12.18 -16.50
C ASP A 39 -4.66 -12.45 -15.44
N THR A 40 -3.68 -13.32 -15.75
CA THR A 40 -2.58 -13.64 -14.84
C THR A 40 -1.77 -12.40 -14.43
N LEU A 41 -1.55 -11.46 -15.35
CA LEU A 41 -0.83 -10.22 -15.07
C LEU A 41 -1.63 -9.29 -14.16
N ILE A 42 -2.94 -9.16 -14.37
CA ILE A 42 -3.83 -8.37 -13.51
C ILE A 42 -3.89 -8.97 -12.10
N VAL A 43 -4.09 -10.28 -11.99
CA VAL A 43 -4.05 -11.01 -10.70
C VAL A 43 -2.71 -10.80 -10.01
N GLY A 44 -1.60 -10.85 -10.75
CA GLY A 44 -0.27 -10.57 -10.23
C GLY A 44 -0.11 -9.14 -9.70
N ALA A 45 -0.66 -8.14 -10.40
CA ALA A 45 -0.67 -6.75 -9.93
C ALA A 45 -1.49 -6.59 -8.64
N ILE A 46 -2.66 -7.23 -8.57
CA ILE A 46 -3.52 -7.24 -7.36
C ILE A 46 -2.78 -7.87 -6.18
N GLN A 47 -2.10 -9.00 -6.39
CA GLN A 47 -1.34 -9.66 -5.33
C GLN A 47 -0.19 -8.77 -4.82
N LYS A 48 0.48 -8.04 -5.72
CA LYS A 48 1.51 -7.07 -5.34
C LYS A 48 0.93 -5.89 -4.58
N PHE A 49 -0.26 -5.40 -4.96
CA PHE A 49 -1.00 -4.41 -4.18
C PHE A 49 -1.24 -4.89 -2.74
N GLU A 50 -1.71 -6.13 -2.53
CA GLU A 50 -1.93 -6.65 -1.18
C GLU A 50 -0.65 -6.64 -0.34
N PHE A 51 0.49 -7.06 -0.92
CA PHE A 51 1.76 -7.04 -0.21
C PHE A 51 2.16 -5.64 0.24
N VAL A 52 2.06 -4.67 -0.67
CA VAL A 52 2.39 -3.27 -0.36
C VAL A 52 1.44 -2.73 0.70
N TYR A 53 0.12 -2.95 0.57
CA TYR A 53 -0.87 -2.52 1.54
C TYR A 53 -0.59 -3.06 2.96
N GLU A 54 -0.33 -4.37 3.10
CA GLU A 54 -0.05 -4.96 4.41
C GLU A 54 1.25 -4.42 5.03
N LEU A 55 2.27 -4.19 4.19
CA LEU A 55 3.53 -3.60 4.62
C LEU A 55 3.35 -2.12 5.04
N ASP A 56 2.55 -1.35 4.31
CA ASP A 56 2.22 0.04 4.64
C ASP A 56 1.53 0.14 6.00
N ILE A 57 0.47 -0.64 6.23
CA ILE A 57 -0.24 -0.64 7.52
C ILE A 57 0.69 -1.06 8.66
N LYS A 58 1.57 -2.05 8.42
CA LYS A 58 2.58 -2.46 9.39
C LYS A 58 3.57 -1.33 9.70
N MET A 59 4.02 -0.58 8.69
CA MET A 59 4.95 0.53 8.87
C MET A 59 4.29 1.73 9.55
N LEU A 60 3.03 2.06 9.23
CA LEU A 60 2.26 3.08 9.95
C LEU A 60 2.21 2.79 11.45
N LYS A 61 1.80 1.57 11.83
CA LYS A 61 1.75 1.17 13.24
C LYS A 61 3.12 1.24 13.92
N ARG A 62 4.18 0.78 13.25
CA ARG A 62 5.55 0.84 13.78
C ARG A 62 6.02 2.28 13.99
N GLN A 63 5.78 3.16 13.01
CA GLN A 63 6.18 4.56 13.12
C GLN A 63 5.37 5.28 14.20
N LEU A 64 4.06 5.03 14.30
CA LEU A 64 3.24 5.59 15.36
C LEU A 64 3.70 5.18 16.76
N ARG A 65 4.14 3.93 16.96
CA ARG A 65 4.75 3.49 18.23
C ARG A 65 6.04 4.22 18.57
N ARG A 66 6.82 4.64 17.58
CA ARG A 66 8.03 5.43 17.81
C ARG A 66 7.71 6.86 18.21
N ILE A 67 6.64 7.42 17.64
CA ILE A 67 6.22 8.81 17.90
C ILE A 67 5.45 8.92 19.22
N ALA A 68 4.53 8.00 19.48
CA ALA A 68 3.77 7.97 20.71
C ALA A 68 4.68 7.47 21.85
N SER A 69 4.83 8.27 22.91
CA SER A 69 5.40 7.78 24.17
C SER A 69 4.59 6.56 24.66
N ASN A 70 5.23 5.65 25.39
CA ASN A 70 4.82 4.27 25.77
C ASN A 70 3.35 4.02 26.24
N ASP A 71 2.49 5.03 26.35
CA ASP A 71 1.13 4.93 26.89
C ASP A 71 0.03 4.63 25.84
N LEU A 72 0.36 4.65 24.54
CA LEU A 72 -0.61 4.33 23.47
C LEU A 72 -0.42 2.89 22.97
N ASP A 73 -1.41 2.03 23.28
CA ASP A 73 -1.50 0.68 22.72
C ASP A 73 -1.92 0.74 21.24
N ILE A 74 -0.94 0.93 20.35
CA ILE A 74 -1.14 0.96 18.89
C ILE A 74 -1.54 -0.42 18.33
N ASP A 75 -1.19 -1.51 19.01
CA ASP A 75 -1.50 -2.86 18.52
C ASP A 75 -2.97 -3.22 18.79
N GLY A 76 -3.52 -2.77 19.93
CA GLY A 76 -4.95 -2.82 20.26
C GLY A 76 -5.80 -1.71 19.63
N ALA A 77 -5.19 -0.68 19.04
CA ALA A 77 -5.92 0.43 18.43
C ALA A 77 -6.75 -0.01 17.23
N GLU A 78 -7.98 0.52 17.15
CA GLU A 78 -8.85 0.36 16.00
C GLU A 78 -8.20 0.92 14.74
N PHE A 79 -8.46 0.31 13.58
CA PHE A 79 -7.86 0.75 12.31
C PHE A 79 -8.12 2.25 12.02
N ARG A 80 -9.30 2.75 12.39
CA ARG A 80 -9.64 4.17 12.23
C ARG A 80 -8.77 5.08 13.09
N ASP A 81 -8.40 4.64 14.30
CA ASP A 81 -7.53 5.41 15.18
C ASP A 81 -6.10 5.46 14.65
N VAL A 82 -5.60 4.34 14.11
CA VAL A 82 -4.30 4.28 13.43
C VAL A 82 -4.25 5.28 12.28
N LEU A 83 -5.27 5.32 11.42
CA LEU A 83 -5.29 6.26 10.29
C LEU A 83 -5.40 7.73 10.76
N ARG A 84 -6.23 8.00 11.77
CA ARG A 84 -6.37 9.36 12.34
C ARG A 84 -5.04 9.87 12.90
N LEU A 85 -4.32 9.05 13.66
CA LEU A 85 -3.00 9.39 14.16
C LEU A 85 -1.99 9.54 13.01
N SER A 86 -2.09 8.69 11.98
CA SER A 86 -1.20 8.76 10.81
C SER A 86 -1.36 10.07 10.04
N VAL A 87 -2.60 10.58 9.89
CA VAL A 87 -2.86 11.92 9.35
C VAL A 87 -2.31 13.00 10.30
N GLN A 88 -2.61 12.91 11.60
CA GLN A 88 -2.16 13.89 12.60
C GLN A 88 -0.63 14.07 12.62
N TYR A 89 0.12 12.97 12.46
CA TYR A 89 1.58 12.99 12.43
C TYR A 89 2.18 13.16 11.02
N GLY A 90 1.35 13.40 10.00
CA GLY A 90 1.78 13.64 8.63
C GLY A 90 2.50 12.45 7.99
N LEU A 91 2.05 11.23 8.30
CA LEU A 91 2.49 9.98 7.63
C LEU A 91 1.66 9.71 6.37
N ILE A 92 0.39 10.10 6.36
CA ILE A 92 -0.54 9.99 5.22
C ILE A 92 -1.32 11.30 5.08
N GLU A 93 -1.82 11.58 3.88
CA GLU A 93 -2.52 12.85 3.60
C GLU A 93 -4.00 12.80 3.98
N ARG A 94 -4.70 11.71 3.61
CA ARG A 94 -6.15 11.59 3.76
C ARG A 94 -6.52 10.23 4.32
N MET A 95 -7.34 10.21 5.37
CA MET A 95 -7.76 8.96 6.00
C MET A 95 -8.76 8.18 5.13
N GLU A 96 -9.58 8.89 4.36
CA GLU A 96 -10.64 8.34 3.52
C GLU A 96 -10.07 7.40 2.45
N ASP A 97 -8.97 7.78 1.83
CA ASP A 97 -8.30 7.01 0.77
C ASP A 97 -7.86 5.64 1.32
N TRP A 98 -7.30 5.61 2.53
CA TRP A 98 -6.88 4.37 3.20
C TRP A 98 -8.05 3.51 3.70
N LEU A 99 -9.19 4.12 4.02
CA LEU A 99 -10.41 3.36 4.26
C LEU A 99 -10.91 2.68 2.97
N ASP A 100 -10.77 3.33 1.83
CA ASP A 100 -11.14 2.77 0.54
C ASP A 100 -10.15 1.69 0.08
N TYR A 101 -8.84 1.87 0.30
CA TYR A 101 -7.85 0.82 0.06
C TYR A 101 -8.10 -0.42 0.92
N ARG A 102 -8.56 -0.25 2.17
CA ARG A 102 -8.98 -1.39 3.00
C ARG A 102 -10.19 -2.12 2.41
N LYS A 103 -11.19 -1.40 1.90
CA LYS A 103 -12.34 -2.02 1.21
C LYS A 103 -11.88 -2.76 -0.04
N MET A 104 -10.99 -2.14 -0.81
CA MET A 104 -10.39 -2.73 -2.00
C MET A 104 -9.64 -4.04 -1.67
N ARG A 105 -8.82 -4.04 -0.62
CA ARG A 105 -8.13 -5.23 -0.09
C ARG A 105 -9.08 -6.31 0.46
N ASN A 106 -10.28 -5.95 0.89
CA ASN A 106 -11.26 -6.93 1.37
C ASN A 106 -11.97 -7.67 0.23
N ILE A 107 -12.00 -7.09 -0.98
CA ILE A 107 -12.66 -7.71 -2.14
C ILE A 107 -11.69 -8.48 -3.04
N THR A 108 -10.38 -8.46 -2.76
CA THR A 108 -9.37 -9.16 -3.55
C THR A 108 -9.54 -10.67 -3.55
N SER A 109 -10.06 -11.26 -2.47
CA SER A 109 -10.40 -12.70 -2.44
C SER A 109 -11.50 -13.09 -3.44
N HIS A 110 -12.19 -12.10 -4.02
CA HIS A 110 -13.24 -12.29 -5.01
C HIS A 110 -12.80 -11.92 -6.43
N THR A 111 -11.50 -11.70 -6.70
CA THR A 111 -11.02 -11.28 -8.02
C THR A 111 -10.94 -12.43 -9.03
N TYR A 112 -11.46 -13.61 -8.70
CA TYR A 112 -11.85 -14.61 -9.72
C TYR A 112 -13.03 -14.11 -10.58
N ASP A 113 -13.76 -13.08 -10.12
CA ASP A 113 -14.70 -12.30 -10.91
C ASP A 113 -13.95 -11.16 -11.62
N GLU A 114 -13.94 -11.20 -12.95
CA GLU A 114 -13.24 -10.22 -13.80
C GLU A 114 -13.65 -8.77 -13.52
N SER A 115 -14.93 -8.52 -13.22
CA SER A 115 -15.42 -7.18 -12.91
C SER A 115 -14.83 -6.65 -11.60
N LYS A 116 -14.66 -7.52 -10.60
CA LYS A 116 -14.03 -7.18 -9.33
C LYS A 116 -12.52 -7.04 -9.46
N ALA A 117 -11.87 -7.90 -10.26
CA ALA A 117 -10.46 -7.76 -10.60
C ALA A 117 -10.17 -6.40 -11.22
N GLN A 118 -10.97 -6.00 -12.22
CA GLN A 118 -10.83 -4.71 -12.87
C GLN A 118 -11.10 -3.54 -11.90
N GLN A 119 -12.11 -3.66 -11.04
CA GLN A 119 -12.40 -2.65 -10.01
C GLN A 119 -11.19 -2.43 -9.09
N VAL A 120 -10.58 -3.51 -8.58
CA VAL A 120 -9.39 -3.42 -7.74
C VAL A 120 -8.23 -2.82 -8.54
N TYR A 121 -7.95 -3.36 -9.72
CA TYR A 121 -6.83 -2.95 -10.57
C TYR A 121 -6.85 -1.45 -10.86
N ASN A 122 -8.02 -0.89 -11.19
CA ASN A 122 -8.17 0.54 -11.46
C ASN A 122 -7.82 1.43 -10.26
N GLY A 123 -8.02 0.94 -9.03
CA GLY A 123 -7.68 1.68 -7.80
C GLY A 123 -6.21 1.57 -7.38
N ILE A 124 -5.41 0.70 -8.01
CA ILE A 124 -4.02 0.47 -7.60
C ILE A 124 -3.14 1.70 -7.89
N PHE A 125 -3.40 2.46 -8.96
CA PHE A 125 -2.62 3.65 -9.29
C PHE A 125 -2.72 4.73 -8.21
N ASP A 126 -3.94 5.04 -7.75
CA ASP A 126 -4.15 6.00 -6.66
C ASP A 126 -3.54 5.50 -5.35
N PHE A 127 -3.66 4.20 -5.06
CA PHE A 127 -2.99 3.57 -3.93
C PHE A 127 -1.47 3.72 -3.99
N LEU A 128 -0.86 3.53 -5.17
CA LEU A 128 0.58 3.60 -5.34
C LEU A 128 1.11 5.00 -4.98
N GLU A 129 0.41 6.07 -5.35
CA GLU A 129 0.82 7.43 -4.99
C GLU A 129 0.71 7.69 -3.48
N SER A 130 -0.36 7.22 -2.83
CA SER A 130 -0.49 7.27 -1.37
C SER A 130 0.61 6.48 -0.64
N SER A 131 0.95 5.29 -1.15
CA SER A 131 2.02 4.45 -0.61
C SER A 131 3.40 5.09 -0.81
N ARG A 132 3.63 5.72 -1.99
CA ARG A 132 4.85 6.48 -2.28
C ARG A 132 5.04 7.63 -1.29
N PHE A 133 3.97 8.37 -1.01
CA PHE A 133 3.99 9.44 -0.02
C PHE A 133 4.39 8.89 1.35
N LEU A 134 3.72 7.84 1.83
CA LEU A 134 4.06 7.20 3.10
C LEU A 134 5.53 6.77 3.15
N LEU A 135 6.02 6.05 2.14
CA LEU A 135 7.40 5.58 2.09
C LEU A 135 8.40 6.75 2.21
N LYS A 136 8.15 7.87 1.52
CA LYS A 136 8.95 9.09 1.63
C LYS A 136 8.93 9.66 3.04
N GLN A 137 7.75 9.73 3.68
CA GLN A 137 7.60 10.24 5.05
C GLN A 137 8.34 9.39 6.08
N LEU A 138 8.37 8.06 5.90
CA LEU A 138 9.13 7.13 6.74
C LEU A 138 10.64 7.31 6.56
N GLN A 139 11.10 7.41 5.31
CA GLN A 139 12.52 7.59 4.99
C GLN A 139 13.07 8.91 5.51
N GLN A 140 12.31 10.01 5.41
CA GLN A 140 12.71 11.31 5.97
C GLN A 140 12.93 11.24 7.48
N ARG A 141 12.00 10.63 8.22
CA ARG A 141 12.10 10.50 9.68
C ARG A 141 13.25 9.59 10.14
N ASN A 142 13.70 8.67 9.29
CA ASN A 142 14.90 7.88 9.55
C ASN A 142 16.21 8.68 9.39
N GLN A 143 16.18 9.79 8.65
CA GLN A 143 17.36 10.65 8.43
C GLN A 143 17.48 11.75 9.49
N ASP A 144 16.37 12.10 10.14
CA ASP A 144 16.28 13.16 11.15
C ASP A 144 16.59 12.67 12.60
N ASP A 145 16.74 11.35 12.81
CA ASP A 145 17.09 10.68 14.09
C ASP A 145 18.58 10.31 14.18
#